data_AF-A0A4U3CG16-F1
#
_entry.id   AF-A0A4U3CG16-F1
#
_cell.length_a   1.000
_cell.length_b   1.000
_cell.length_c   1.000
_cell.angle_alpha   90.00
_cell.angle_beta   90.00
_cell.angle_gamma   90.00
#
_symmetry.space_group_name_H-M   'P 1'
#
loop_
_entity.id
_entity.type
_entity.pdbx_description
1 polymer ?
#
loop_
_entity_poly.entity_id
_entity_poly.type
_entity_poly.pdbx_seq_one_letter_code
_entity_poly.pdbx_strand_id
1 'polypeptide(L)'
;MTLLRHGRRLRAFVVLAFSGALLAAGCDADGQPPLPDKSTTQAAVPAVAGSAGEPGSSAGTTDWKGLTYGVLDCYPRDEWIADGLPAEAWDAETVQTTTADVTGDGVAEVLVQVTCPGPTSTRPDHVVVFDPTAKTPRLLGVLGDDLFHPRATVTTDGSTVILSGETIAGDDPYCCPGHWGVVTYSWNGVRFVVTSLTEAPGALPVAPARLADGVHVGMLHSVGDDELTVDLVEWFEGEEALAACRQDGVQVNPSAWCTEYYARNDDGRVVLARVSDSASLSYLDLVTMREVSVRDVAELAGTYWVSEEPDLAGYSRIRVEGGVVTELESIYTP
;
A
#
# COMPACT_ATOMS: atom_id res chain seq x y z
N MET A 1 -0.86 -79.98 -17.97
CA MET A 1 -0.72 -79.94 -19.45
C MET A 1 -1.30 -78.60 -19.91
N THR A 2 -0.54 -77.91 -20.78
CA THR A 2 -0.92 -76.73 -21.56
C THR A 2 -0.96 -75.36 -20.86
N LEU A 3 0.22 -74.73 -20.80
CA LEU A 3 0.44 -73.30 -20.55
C LEU A 3 0.32 -72.53 -21.88
N LEU A 4 -0.56 -71.53 -21.94
CA LEU A 4 -0.67 -70.58 -23.06
C LEU A 4 0.05 -69.27 -22.69
N ARG A 5 1.20 -69.04 -23.32
CA ARG A 5 1.96 -67.78 -23.30
C ARG A 5 1.27 -66.74 -24.19
N HIS A 6 0.97 -65.57 -23.66
CA HIS A 6 0.66 -64.37 -24.44
C HIS A 6 1.82 -63.37 -24.31
N GLY A 7 2.39 -63.01 -25.46
CA GLY A 7 3.46 -62.04 -25.58
C GLY A 7 2.94 -60.61 -25.41
N ARG A 8 3.67 -59.80 -24.64
CA ARG A 8 3.53 -58.34 -24.63
C ARG A 8 4.72 -57.73 -25.37
N ARG A 9 4.40 -56.96 -26.41
CA ARG A 9 5.34 -56.13 -27.17
C ARG A 9 5.77 -54.93 -26.32
N LEU A 10 7.07 -54.76 -26.10
CA LEU A 10 7.64 -53.51 -25.61
C LEU A 10 7.52 -52.45 -26.70
N ARG A 11 6.89 -51.30 -26.38
CA ARG A 11 7.01 -50.06 -27.15
C ARG A 11 8.06 -49.20 -26.46
N ALA A 12 9.16 -48.91 -27.16
CA ALA A 12 10.14 -47.94 -26.74
C ALA A 12 9.60 -46.53 -27.03
N PHE A 13 9.50 -45.70 -25.99
CA PHE A 13 9.29 -44.26 -26.13
C PHE A 13 10.65 -43.58 -26.15
N VAL A 14 10.94 -42.86 -27.24
CA VAL A 14 12.07 -41.96 -27.36
C VAL A 14 11.70 -40.65 -26.67
N VAL A 15 12.37 -40.33 -25.57
CA VAL A 15 12.27 -39.03 -24.90
C VAL A 15 13.33 -38.11 -25.52
N LEU A 16 12.89 -37.10 -26.26
CA LEU A 16 13.73 -36.00 -26.73
C LEU A 16 13.88 -35.00 -25.59
N ALA A 17 15.06 -34.95 -24.99
CA ALA A 17 15.46 -33.92 -24.04
C ALA A 17 15.78 -32.63 -24.81
N PHE A 18 14.89 -31.64 -24.74
CA PHE A 18 15.18 -30.28 -25.18
C PHE A 18 15.76 -29.49 -23.99
N SER A 19 17.08 -29.28 -24.03
CA SER A 19 17.78 -28.37 -23.11
C SER A 19 17.46 -26.92 -23.51
N GLY A 20 16.45 -26.33 -22.87
CA GLY A 20 16.24 -24.89 -22.90
C GLY A 20 17.22 -24.20 -21.96
N ALA A 21 18.17 -23.46 -22.52
CA ALA A 21 19.01 -22.55 -21.77
C ALA A 21 18.15 -21.34 -21.34
N LEU A 22 17.69 -21.33 -20.09
CA LEU A 22 17.14 -20.15 -19.44
C LEU A 22 18.30 -19.19 -19.15
N LEU A 23 18.32 -18.07 -19.86
CA LEU A 23 19.14 -16.91 -19.50
C LEU A 23 18.50 -16.27 -18.27
N ALA A 24 18.97 -16.65 -17.08
CA ALA A 24 18.72 -15.89 -15.86
C ALA A 24 19.55 -14.61 -15.94
N ALA A 25 18.93 -13.50 -16.31
CA ALA A 25 19.48 -12.18 -16.02
C ALA A 25 19.40 -12.02 -14.49
N GLY A 26 20.55 -12.12 -13.83
CA GLY A 26 20.65 -11.92 -12.38
C GLY A 26 20.33 -10.46 -12.05
N CYS A 27 19.24 -10.25 -11.34
CA CYS A 27 19.05 -9.05 -10.53
C CYS A 27 19.96 -9.22 -9.30
N ASP A 28 21.09 -8.51 -9.26
CA ASP A 28 21.95 -8.45 -8.07
C ASP A 28 21.19 -7.74 -6.93
N ALA A 29 20.74 -8.52 -5.94
CA ALA A 29 19.96 -8.02 -4.81
C ALA A 29 20.82 -7.30 -3.75
N ASP A 30 22.15 -7.45 -3.78
CA ASP A 30 23.03 -6.99 -2.69
C ASP A 30 23.45 -5.51 -2.79
N GLY A 31 22.99 -4.77 -3.80
CA GLY A 31 23.37 -3.37 -4.05
C GLY A 31 22.29 -2.33 -3.76
N GLN A 32 21.19 -2.71 -3.11
CA GLN A 32 19.97 -1.90 -3.07
C GLN A 32 20.04 -0.80 -1.98
N PRO A 33 19.74 0.48 -2.30
CA PRO A 33 19.59 1.51 -1.27
C PRO A 33 18.40 1.18 -0.34
N PRO A 34 18.46 1.58 0.94
CA PRO A 34 17.38 1.32 1.88
C PRO A 34 16.08 1.96 1.39
N LEU A 35 14.97 1.24 1.55
CA LEU A 35 13.63 1.78 1.34
C LEU A 35 13.41 3.00 2.26
N PRO A 36 12.53 3.94 1.89
CA PRO A 36 12.15 5.03 2.77
C PRO A 36 11.66 4.48 4.12
N ASP A 37 12.18 5.01 5.21
CA ASP A 37 11.73 4.64 6.55
C ASP A 37 10.33 5.21 6.80
N LYS A 38 9.31 4.35 6.64
CA LYS A 38 7.89 4.67 6.88
C LYS A 38 7.61 5.12 8.32
N SER A 39 8.51 4.86 9.28
CA SER A 39 8.33 5.23 10.69
C SER A 39 8.70 6.69 10.99
N THR A 40 9.41 7.36 10.08
CA THR A 40 9.73 8.78 10.23
C THR A 40 8.57 9.65 9.76
N THR A 41 7.79 10.19 10.70
CA THR A 41 6.91 11.33 10.41
C THR A 41 7.79 12.48 9.93
N GLN A 42 7.80 12.76 8.63
CA GLN A 42 8.63 13.82 8.06
C GLN A 42 8.24 15.15 8.73
N ALA A 43 9.23 15.77 9.39
CA ALA A 43 9.05 17.09 9.98
C ALA A 43 8.62 18.05 8.86
N ALA A 44 7.54 18.79 9.10
CA ALA A 44 6.95 19.69 8.12
C ALA A 44 8.05 20.55 7.48
N VAL A 45 8.24 20.40 6.17
CA VAL A 45 9.10 21.33 5.42
C VAL A 45 8.41 22.70 5.54
N PRO A 46 9.04 23.70 6.17
CA PRO A 46 8.47 25.04 6.19
C PRO A 46 8.29 25.48 4.76
N ALA A 47 7.12 26.04 4.42
CA ALA A 47 6.82 26.53 3.09
C ALA A 47 7.99 27.40 2.58
N VAL A 48 8.80 26.85 1.68
CA VAL A 48 9.95 27.56 1.13
C VAL A 48 9.38 28.61 0.19
N ALA A 49 9.60 29.88 0.53
CA ALA A 49 9.31 30.97 -0.38
C ALA A 49 10.19 30.79 -1.62
N GLY A 50 9.59 30.33 -2.72
CA GLY A 50 10.29 30.05 -3.97
C GLY A 50 11.09 31.27 -4.44
N SER A 51 12.35 31.04 -4.81
CA SER A 51 13.23 32.04 -5.40
C SER A 51 12.62 32.56 -6.70
N ALA A 52 12.36 33.87 -6.76
CA ALA A 52 11.78 34.55 -7.91
C ALA A 52 12.78 34.60 -9.09
N GLY A 53 12.77 33.58 -9.93
CA GLY A 53 13.25 33.69 -11.31
C GLY A 53 12.16 34.37 -12.15
N GLU A 54 12.46 35.52 -12.77
CA GLU A 54 11.50 36.29 -13.57
C GLU A 54 11.01 35.49 -14.80
N PRO A 55 9.69 35.24 -14.95
CA PRO A 55 9.13 34.79 -16.22
C PRO A 55 8.63 35.98 -17.04
N GLY A 56 9.03 36.01 -18.32
CA GLY A 56 8.52 36.95 -19.31
C GLY A 56 7.00 36.88 -19.41
N SER A 57 6.35 38.01 -19.13
CA SER A 57 4.89 38.14 -19.08
C SER A 57 4.30 38.16 -20.50
N SER A 58 3.80 37.00 -20.95
CA SER A 58 2.61 36.95 -21.80
C SER A 58 1.40 36.75 -20.88
N ALA A 59 0.19 37.10 -21.31
CA ALA A 59 -1.06 36.83 -20.57
C ALA A 59 -1.33 35.31 -20.58
N GLY A 60 -0.44 34.58 -19.92
CA GLY A 60 -0.05 33.23 -20.24
C GLY A 60 -0.68 32.21 -19.30
N THR A 61 -0.98 31.06 -19.88
CA THR A 61 -1.21 29.82 -19.15
C THR A 61 -0.10 29.62 -18.12
N THR A 62 -0.47 29.44 -16.85
CA THR A 62 0.46 29.07 -15.78
C THR A 62 1.28 27.85 -16.21
N ASP A 63 2.60 27.93 -16.10
CA ASP A 63 3.50 26.80 -16.34
C ASP A 63 3.51 25.87 -15.13
N TRP A 64 2.49 25.00 -15.04
CA TRP A 64 2.35 24.04 -13.95
C TRP A 64 3.50 23.04 -13.90
N LYS A 65 4.07 22.67 -15.06
CA LYS A 65 5.23 21.77 -15.13
C LYS A 65 6.45 22.41 -14.50
N GLY A 66 6.79 23.64 -14.90
CA GLY A 66 7.92 24.38 -14.31
C GLY A 66 7.75 24.59 -12.80
N LEU A 67 6.56 24.97 -12.34
CA LEU A 67 6.28 25.15 -10.91
C LEU A 67 6.44 23.84 -10.11
N THR A 68 5.87 22.74 -10.58
CA THR A 68 5.94 21.45 -9.88
C THR A 68 7.32 20.84 -9.89
N TYR A 69 8.02 20.89 -11.02
CA TYR A 69 9.37 20.34 -11.12
C TYR A 69 10.33 21.04 -10.16
N GLY A 70 10.18 22.36 -9.97
CA GLY A 70 10.95 23.11 -8.98
C GLY A 70 10.61 22.75 -7.54
N VAL A 71 9.35 22.43 -7.23
CA VAL A 71 8.92 22.00 -5.89
C VAL A 71 9.47 20.62 -5.52
N LEU A 72 9.49 19.70 -6.49
CA LEU A 72 9.92 18.30 -6.29
C LEU A 72 11.42 18.07 -6.52
N ASP A 73 12.18 19.13 -6.83
CA ASP A 73 13.58 19.02 -7.23
C ASP A 73 13.78 17.98 -8.36
N CYS A 74 12.89 18.00 -9.35
CA CYS A 74 13.00 17.14 -10.52
C CYS A 74 14.23 17.53 -11.35
N TYR A 75 14.80 16.57 -12.09
CA TYR A 75 15.97 16.79 -12.93
C TYR A 75 15.79 18.00 -13.87
N PRO A 76 16.62 19.05 -13.76
CA PRO A 76 16.49 20.23 -14.61
C PRO A 76 16.65 19.86 -16.09
N ARG A 77 15.87 20.50 -16.96
CA ARG A 77 15.87 20.18 -18.40
C ARG A 77 17.23 20.44 -19.06
N ASP A 78 17.89 21.53 -18.68
CA ASP A 78 19.19 21.92 -19.20
C ASP A 78 20.28 20.93 -18.77
N GLU A 79 20.25 20.48 -17.51
CA GLU A 79 21.11 19.40 -17.02
C GLU A 79 20.82 18.08 -17.75
N TRP A 80 19.54 17.72 -17.95
CA TRP A 80 19.12 16.50 -18.65
C TRP A 80 19.77 16.42 -20.04
N ILE A 81 19.72 17.53 -20.78
CA ILE A 81 20.30 17.64 -22.12
C ILE A 81 21.83 17.64 -22.04
N ALA A 82 22.43 18.30 -21.04
CA ALA A 82 23.88 18.34 -20.85
C ALA A 82 24.48 16.95 -20.64
N ASP A 83 23.73 16.03 -20.02
CA ASP A 83 24.13 14.63 -19.85
C ASP A 83 23.88 13.76 -21.08
N GLY A 84 23.41 14.35 -22.18
CA GLY A 84 23.18 13.66 -23.45
C GLY A 84 21.88 12.86 -23.49
N LEU A 85 20.94 13.10 -22.57
CA LEU A 85 19.62 12.49 -22.62
C LEU A 85 18.71 13.23 -23.62
N PRO A 86 17.76 12.54 -24.29
CA PRO A 86 16.92 13.18 -25.32
C PRO A 86 16.01 14.26 -24.73
N ALA A 87 16.07 15.48 -25.28
CA ALA A 87 15.22 16.58 -24.85
C ALA A 87 13.73 16.24 -24.99
N GLU A 88 13.37 15.48 -26.04
CA GLU A 88 12.01 15.05 -26.32
C GLU A 88 11.45 14.16 -25.21
N ALA A 89 12.29 13.37 -24.53
CA ALA A 89 11.86 12.53 -23.42
C ALA A 89 11.47 13.39 -22.21
N TRP A 90 12.29 14.39 -21.87
CA TRP A 90 11.94 15.35 -20.81
C TRP A 90 10.70 16.17 -21.18
N ASP A 91 10.59 16.61 -22.42
CA ASP A 91 9.47 17.42 -22.90
C ASP A 91 8.15 16.64 -23.02
N ALA A 92 8.22 15.36 -23.38
CA ALA A 92 7.07 14.47 -23.48
C ALA A 92 6.44 14.14 -22.12
N GLU A 93 7.20 14.26 -21.03
CA GLU A 93 6.61 14.15 -19.70
C GLU A 93 5.61 15.28 -19.48
N THR A 94 4.37 14.90 -19.19
CA THR A 94 3.27 15.83 -19.00
C THR A 94 2.81 15.76 -17.56
N VAL A 95 2.52 16.93 -17.00
CA VAL A 95 1.76 16.99 -15.76
C VAL A 95 0.28 16.86 -16.08
N GLN A 96 -0.46 16.16 -15.23
CA GLN A 96 -1.92 16.15 -15.30
C GLN A 96 -2.46 17.13 -14.26
N THR A 97 -3.46 17.94 -14.65
CA THR A 97 -4.04 18.95 -13.77
C THR A 97 -5.50 18.67 -13.52
N THR A 98 -5.88 18.66 -12.25
CA THR A 98 -7.27 18.54 -11.78
C THR A 98 -7.60 19.74 -10.90
N THR A 99 -8.85 20.18 -10.89
CA THR A 99 -9.32 21.28 -10.02
C THR A 99 -10.42 20.79 -9.10
N ALA A 100 -10.27 21.02 -7.79
CA ALA A 100 -11.25 20.64 -6.78
C ALA A 100 -11.09 21.54 -5.53
N ASP A 101 -12.17 21.81 -4.81
CA ASP A 101 -12.15 22.49 -3.50
C ASP A 101 -11.80 21.48 -2.42
N VAL A 102 -10.50 21.23 -2.27
CA VAL A 102 -9.93 20.24 -1.34
C VAL A 102 -9.59 20.85 0.01
N THR A 103 -9.63 22.18 0.14
CA THR A 103 -9.48 22.89 1.41
C THR A 103 -10.82 23.18 2.09
N GLY A 104 -11.94 23.11 1.36
CA GLY A 104 -13.29 23.33 1.86
C GLY A 104 -13.64 24.81 2.07
N ASP A 105 -12.89 25.73 1.47
CA ASP A 105 -13.10 27.18 1.61
C ASP A 105 -13.99 27.79 0.52
N GLY A 106 -14.48 26.97 -0.41
CA GLY A 106 -15.32 27.37 -1.53
C GLY A 106 -14.54 27.79 -2.78
N VAL A 107 -13.20 27.72 -2.75
CA VAL A 107 -12.33 27.98 -3.90
C VAL A 107 -11.63 26.69 -4.32
N ALA A 108 -11.65 26.39 -5.61
CA ALA A 108 -10.97 25.21 -6.12
C ALA A 108 -9.44 25.42 -6.16
N GLU A 109 -8.71 24.47 -5.56
CA GLU A 109 -7.28 24.30 -5.76
C GLU A 109 -6.96 23.67 -7.13
N VAL A 110 -5.69 23.76 -7.51
CA VAL A 110 -5.12 23.04 -8.66
C VAL A 110 -4.24 21.92 -8.14
N LEU A 111 -4.64 20.69 -8.39
CA LEU A 111 -3.87 19.48 -8.12
C LEU A 111 -3.07 19.14 -9.38
N VAL A 112 -1.75 19.13 -9.27
CA VAL A 112 -0.85 18.82 -10.38
C VAL A 112 -0.18 17.48 -10.11
N GLN A 113 -0.63 16.43 -10.79
CA GLN A 113 0.00 15.11 -10.77
C GLN A 113 1.21 15.11 -11.69
N VAL A 114 2.33 14.61 -11.18
CA VAL A 114 3.63 14.68 -11.85
C VAL A 114 4.51 13.49 -11.46
N THR A 115 5.24 12.96 -12.43
CA THR A 115 6.34 12.03 -12.23
C THR A 115 7.64 12.74 -12.60
N CYS A 116 8.61 12.82 -11.68
CA CYS A 116 9.91 13.37 -12.05
C CYS A 116 10.64 12.41 -13.02
N PRO A 117 11.21 12.90 -14.14
CA PRO A 117 11.98 12.05 -15.04
C PRO A 117 13.24 11.52 -14.34
N GLY A 118 13.55 10.24 -14.57
CA GLY A 118 14.72 9.56 -14.03
C GLY A 118 15.45 8.79 -15.13
N PRO A 119 16.80 8.87 -15.23
CA PRO A 119 17.54 8.19 -16.29
C PRO A 119 17.58 6.66 -16.14
N THR A 120 17.46 6.15 -14.91
CA THR A 120 17.68 4.73 -14.59
C THR A 120 16.62 4.13 -13.68
N SER A 121 15.65 4.91 -13.21
CA SER A 121 14.62 4.47 -12.27
C SER A 121 13.30 5.18 -12.53
N THR A 122 12.22 4.45 -12.29
CA THR A 122 10.88 5.03 -12.14
C THR A 122 10.84 5.74 -10.80
N ARG A 123 10.38 6.99 -10.78
CA ARG A 123 10.06 7.72 -9.55
C ARG A 123 8.57 7.56 -9.25
N PRO A 124 8.14 7.69 -7.98
CA PRO A 124 6.72 7.67 -7.70
C PRO A 124 6.06 8.94 -8.28
N ASP A 125 4.77 8.83 -8.55
CA ASP A 125 3.93 9.97 -8.82
C ASP A 125 3.72 10.79 -7.56
N HIS A 126 3.82 12.10 -7.72
CA HIS A 126 3.46 13.07 -6.70
C HIS A 126 2.26 13.89 -7.16
N VAL A 127 1.50 14.41 -6.20
CA VAL A 127 0.47 15.43 -6.44
C VAL A 127 0.86 16.69 -5.70
N VAL A 128 1.14 17.76 -6.44
CA VAL A 128 1.43 19.07 -5.88
C VAL A 128 0.16 19.91 -5.90
N VAL A 129 -0.26 20.39 -4.73
CA VAL A 129 -1.51 21.15 -4.58
C VAL A 129 -1.20 22.63 -4.48
N PHE A 130 -1.84 23.44 -5.33
CA PHE A 130 -1.70 24.89 -5.35
C PHE A 130 -3.03 25.60 -5.11
N ASP A 131 -2.96 26.68 -4.35
CA ASP A 131 -3.99 27.73 -4.29
C ASP A 131 -3.77 28.72 -5.45
N PRO A 132 -4.70 28.81 -6.42
CA PRO A 132 -4.52 29.62 -7.62
C PRO A 132 -4.99 31.08 -7.44
N THR A 133 -5.44 31.51 -6.26
CA THR A 133 -6.07 32.83 -6.07
C THR A 133 -5.10 34.00 -6.15
N ALA A 134 -3.82 33.75 -5.84
CA ALA A 134 -2.76 34.75 -5.93
C ALA A 134 -2.22 34.86 -7.36
N LYS A 135 -1.63 36.03 -7.70
CA LYS A 135 -0.97 36.24 -9.00
C LYS A 135 0.12 35.18 -9.29
N THR A 136 0.77 34.71 -8.24
CA THR A 136 1.67 33.56 -8.27
C THR A 136 0.98 32.46 -7.44
N PRO A 137 0.67 31.29 -8.02
CA PRO A 137 0.03 30.21 -7.27
C PRO A 137 0.82 29.86 -6.01
N ARG A 138 0.11 29.68 -4.90
CA ARG A 138 0.70 29.38 -3.59
C ARG A 138 0.70 27.87 -3.39
N LEU A 139 1.86 27.29 -3.07
CA LEU A 139 1.97 25.88 -2.71
C LEU A 139 1.22 25.61 -1.39
N LEU A 140 0.35 24.60 -1.38
CA LEU A 140 -0.35 24.11 -0.21
C LEU A 140 0.24 22.82 0.35
N GLY A 141 0.73 21.94 -0.53
CA GLY A 141 1.32 20.67 -0.12
C GLY A 141 1.82 19.84 -1.29
N VAL A 142 2.61 18.82 -0.97
CA VAL A 142 3.04 17.74 -1.86
C VAL A 142 2.52 16.45 -1.25
N LEU A 143 1.85 15.63 -2.05
CA LEU A 143 1.26 14.34 -1.68
C LEU A 143 1.94 13.23 -2.47
N GLY A 144 1.90 12.00 -1.96
CA GLY A 144 2.45 10.81 -2.61
C GLY A 144 3.77 10.31 -2.03
N ASP A 145 4.24 10.88 -0.91
CA ASP A 145 5.42 10.37 -0.20
C ASP A 145 5.09 9.20 0.74
N ASP A 146 3.82 9.03 1.11
CA ASP A 146 3.38 8.00 2.07
C ASP A 146 3.33 6.58 1.46
N LEU A 147 3.10 6.47 0.15
CA LEU A 147 3.18 5.22 -0.62
C LEU A 147 3.91 5.45 -1.94
N PHE A 148 4.75 4.50 -2.34
CA PHE A 148 5.45 4.58 -3.62
C PHE A 148 4.50 4.16 -4.74
N HIS A 149 3.79 5.09 -5.36
CA HIS A 149 2.95 4.80 -6.53
C HIS A 149 3.72 5.09 -7.83
N PRO A 150 4.21 4.09 -8.60
CA PRO A 150 4.86 4.37 -9.88
C PRO A 150 3.92 5.07 -10.88
N ARG A 151 2.60 4.84 -10.71
CA ARG A 151 1.50 5.48 -11.44
C ARG A 151 0.28 5.58 -10.53
N ALA A 152 0.05 6.75 -9.97
CA ALA A 152 -1.12 6.98 -9.12
C ALA A 152 -2.36 7.30 -9.97
N THR A 153 -3.50 6.79 -9.55
CA THR A 153 -4.81 7.33 -9.89
C THR A 153 -5.18 8.34 -8.82
N VAL A 154 -5.38 9.59 -9.23
CA VAL A 154 -5.76 10.68 -8.33
C VAL A 154 -7.25 10.93 -8.46
N THR A 155 -7.95 10.84 -7.33
CA THR A 155 -9.37 11.20 -7.23
C THR A 155 -9.59 12.15 -6.06
N THR A 156 -10.75 12.79 -6.03
CA THR A 156 -11.13 13.73 -4.97
C THR A 156 -12.58 13.46 -4.56
N ASP A 157 -12.84 13.44 -3.27
CA ASP A 157 -14.20 13.34 -2.72
C ASP A 157 -14.41 14.43 -1.67
N GLY A 158 -15.21 15.45 -2.01
CA GLY A 158 -15.33 16.65 -1.19
C GLY A 158 -13.96 17.30 -0.92
N SER A 159 -13.62 17.41 0.36
CA SER A 159 -12.35 18.00 0.83
C SER A 159 -11.21 16.98 1.00
N THR A 160 -11.33 15.81 0.37
CA THR A 160 -10.30 14.75 0.44
C THR A 160 -9.64 14.53 -0.91
N VAL A 161 -8.36 14.17 -0.87
CA VAL A 161 -7.58 13.74 -2.04
C VAL A 161 -7.20 12.28 -1.84
N ILE A 162 -7.48 11.43 -2.83
CA ILE A 162 -7.23 10.00 -2.75
C ILE A 162 -6.24 9.64 -3.86
N LEU A 163 -5.08 9.13 -3.47
CA LEU A 163 -4.10 8.52 -4.36
C LEU A 163 -4.26 7.01 -4.27
N SER A 164 -4.33 6.32 -5.40
CA SER A 164 -4.43 4.86 -5.43
C SER A 164 -3.69 4.26 -6.60
N GLY A 165 -3.20 3.03 -6.47
CA GLY A 165 -2.50 2.37 -7.57
C GLY A 165 -1.64 1.23 -7.08
N GLU A 166 -0.95 0.61 -8.03
CA GLU A 166 0.17 -0.28 -7.70
C GLU A 166 1.19 0.47 -6.83
N THR A 167 1.78 -0.23 -5.87
CA THR A 167 2.78 0.29 -4.94
C THR A 167 3.86 -0.76 -4.67
N ILE A 168 4.99 -0.29 -4.16
CA ILE A 168 6.14 -1.13 -3.80
C ILE A 168 6.23 -1.17 -2.28
N ALA A 169 6.10 -2.37 -1.70
CA ALA A 169 6.08 -2.58 -0.25
C ALA A 169 6.96 -3.76 0.17
N GLY A 170 7.42 -3.72 1.43
CA GLY A 170 8.14 -4.84 2.07
C GLY A 170 9.28 -5.40 1.21
N ASP A 171 9.15 -6.67 0.83
CA ASP A 171 10.14 -7.43 0.06
C ASP A 171 9.96 -7.33 -1.47
N ASP A 172 9.10 -6.42 -1.95
CA ASP A 172 8.89 -6.24 -3.39
C ASP A 172 10.19 -5.83 -4.10
N PRO A 173 10.54 -6.50 -5.23
CA PRO A 173 11.56 -5.98 -6.12
C PRO A 173 11.14 -4.61 -6.66
N TYR A 174 12.02 -3.60 -6.60
CA TYR A 174 11.74 -2.22 -7.06
C TYR A 174 11.21 -2.13 -8.51
N CYS A 175 11.47 -3.14 -9.35
CA CYS A 175 10.99 -3.20 -10.73
C CYS A 175 9.50 -3.51 -10.87
N CYS A 176 8.92 -4.08 -9.81
CA CYS A 176 7.82 -5.01 -9.95
C CYS A 176 6.87 -4.82 -8.75
N PRO A 177 6.05 -3.76 -8.77
CA PRO A 177 5.04 -3.51 -7.74
C PRO A 177 4.24 -4.77 -7.45
N GLY A 178 4.34 -5.28 -6.23
CA GLY A 178 3.65 -6.48 -5.77
C GLY A 178 2.39 -6.15 -4.97
N HIS A 179 2.16 -4.87 -4.68
CA HIS A 179 1.10 -4.40 -3.80
C HIS A 179 0.18 -3.39 -4.49
N TRP A 180 -1.00 -3.21 -3.92
CA TRP A 180 -1.93 -2.15 -4.24
C TRP A 180 -2.11 -1.26 -3.01
N GLY A 181 -1.99 0.05 -3.23
CA GLY A 181 -2.04 1.05 -2.19
C GLY A 181 -3.16 2.07 -2.43
N VAL A 182 -3.68 2.62 -1.34
CA VAL A 182 -4.59 3.76 -1.31
C VAL A 182 -4.18 4.67 -0.16
N VAL A 183 -3.97 5.96 -0.44
CA VAL A 183 -3.73 6.99 0.58
C VAL A 183 -4.76 8.10 0.42
N THR A 184 -5.47 8.38 1.51
CA THR A 184 -6.44 9.48 1.60
C THR A 184 -5.87 10.60 2.42
N TYR A 185 -5.91 11.80 1.88
CA TYR A 185 -5.45 13.03 2.51
C TYR A 185 -6.63 13.96 2.76
N SER A 186 -6.62 14.68 3.88
CA SER A 186 -7.55 15.79 4.15
C SER A 186 -6.80 17.06 4.55
N TRP A 187 -7.39 18.21 4.24
CA TRP A 187 -6.87 19.49 4.71
C TRP A 187 -7.29 19.76 6.15
N ASN A 188 -6.32 19.95 7.05
CA ASN A 188 -6.61 20.23 8.47
C ASN A 188 -6.69 21.73 8.83
N GLY A 189 -6.78 22.60 7.82
CA GLY A 189 -6.70 24.06 7.97
C GLY A 189 -5.30 24.64 7.80
N VAL A 190 -4.25 23.81 7.86
CA VAL A 190 -2.84 24.24 7.76
C VAL A 190 -2.06 23.45 6.71
N ARG A 191 -2.30 22.15 6.61
CA ARG A 191 -1.64 21.22 5.68
C ARG A 191 -2.55 20.05 5.35
N PHE A 192 -2.20 19.32 4.29
CA PHE A 192 -2.73 17.98 4.06
C PHE A 192 -2.15 17.01 5.10
N VAL A 193 -3.01 16.15 5.63
CA VAL A 193 -2.65 15.05 6.54
C VAL A 193 -3.27 13.77 6.00
N VAL A 194 -2.55 12.66 6.13
CA VAL A 194 -3.09 11.33 5.85
C VAL A 194 -4.19 11.01 6.87
N THR A 195 -5.38 10.67 6.39
CA THR A 195 -6.50 10.20 7.22
C THR A 195 -6.70 8.70 7.11
N SER A 196 -6.37 8.11 5.95
CA SER A 196 -6.40 6.67 5.74
C SER A 196 -5.23 6.28 4.84
N LEU A 197 -4.58 5.17 5.17
CA LEU A 197 -3.56 4.53 4.34
C LEU A 197 -3.81 3.04 4.36
N THR A 198 -4.02 2.46 3.18
CA THR A 198 -4.20 1.03 2.98
C THR A 198 -3.17 0.55 1.98
N GLU A 199 -2.43 -0.50 2.32
CA GLU A 199 -1.54 -1.22 1.42
C GLU A 199 -1.76 -2.72 1.59
N ALA A 200 -1.87 -3.44 0.48
CA ALA A 200 -2.16 -4.87 0.47
C ALA A 200 -1.44 -5.59 -0.67
N PRO A 201 -1.04 -6.85 -0.49
CA PRO A 201 -0.49 -7.67 -1.57
C PRO A 201 -1.47 -7.81 -2.75
N GLY A 202 -0.92 -7.77 -3.97
CA GLY A 202 -1.64 -7.92 -5.23
C GLY A 202 -1.62 -6.65 -6.10
N ALA A 203 -1.70 -6.83 -7.42
CA ALA A 203 -1.68 -5.71 -8.39
C ALA A 203 -3.05 -5.05 -8.64
N LEU A 204 -4.06 -5.39 -7.84
CA LEU A 204 -5.43 -4.91 -8.02
C LEU A 204 -5.95 -4.34 -6.70
N PRO A 205 -6.88 -3.36 -6.75
CA PRO A 205 -7.56 -2.90 -5.55
C PRO A 205 -8.15 -4.08 -4.81
N VAL A 206 -7.96 -4.10 -3.49
CA VAL A 206 -8.71 -5.01 -2.62
C VAL A 206 -10.17 -4.61 -2.77
N ALA A 207 -10.93 -5.42 -3.51
CA ALA A 207 -12.34 -5.14 -3.71
C ALA A 207 -13.04 -5.17 -2.35
N PRO A 208 -13.96 -4.22 -2.07
CA PRO A 208 -14.78 -4.28 -0.88
C PRO A 208 -15.46 -5.64 -0.82
N ALA A 209 -15.09 -6.44 0.18
CA ALA A 209 -15.63 -7.77 0.34
C ALA A 209 -16.67 -7.70 1.45
N ARG A 210 -17.90 -8.15 1.16
CA ARG A 210 -18.84 -8.46 2.23
C ARG A 210 -18.37 -9.76 2.88
N LEU A 211 -17.78 -9.62 4.05
CA LEU A 211 -17.55 -10.75 4.92
C LEU A 211 -18.88 -11.46 5.20
N ALA A 212 -18.85 -12.79 5.25
CA ALA A 212 -20.02 -13.53 5.69
C ALA A 212 -20.32 -13.19 7.15
N ASP A 213 -21.60 -13.21 7.54
CA ASP A 213 -21.97 -12.99 8.93
C ASP A 213 -21.35 -14.07 9.83
N GLY A 214 -20.90 -13.69 11.02
CA GLY A 214 -20.28 -14.59 11.97
C GLY A 214 -19.04 -14.01 12.66
N VAL A 215 -18.21 -14.89 13.21
CA VAL A 215 -16.95 -14.54 13.85
C VAL A 215 -15.81 -15.02 12.96
N HIS A 216 -14.88 -14.12 12.70
CA HIS A 216 -13.67 -14.35 11.92
C HIS A 216 -12.46 -14.01 12.78
N VAL A 217 -11.29 -14.51 12.37
CA VAL A 217 -10.01 -14.10 12.93
C VAL A 217 -9.11 -13.67 11.77
N GLY A 218 -8.31 -12.63 12.00
CA GLY A 218 -7.35 -12.18 11.00
C GLY A 218 -6.34 -11.19 11.55
N MET A 219 -5.36 -10.86 10.72
CA MET A 219 -4.31 -9.87 11.00
C MET A 219 -4.71 -8.56 10.33
N LEU A 220 -4.65 -7.43 11.05
CA LEU A 220 -4.99 -6.13 10.50
C LEU A 220 -3.76 -5.56 9.78
N HIS A 221 -3.88 -5.34 8.48
CA HIS A 221 -2.81 -4.71 7.69
C HIS A 221 -2.89 -3.19 7.76
N SER A 222 -4.10 -2.66 7.69
CA SER A 222 -4.36 -1.21 7.68
C SER A 222 -5.78 -0.91 8.17
N VAL A 223 -5.96 0.33 8.61
CA VAL A 223 -7.24 0.88 9.05
C VAL A 223 -7.45 2.25 8.41
N GLY A 224 -8.68 2.52 7.99
CA GLY A 224 -9.14 3.82 7.51
C GLY A 224 -10.13 4.47 8.48
N ASP A 225 -10.97 5.37 7.99
CA ASP A 225 -11.97 6.06 8.82
C ASP A 225 -13.11 5.12 9.26
N ASP A 226 -13.63 4.30 8.34
CA ASP A 226 -14.75 3.36 8.55
C ASP A 226 -14.50 1.97 7.94
N GLU A 227 -13.24 1.65 7.64
CA GLU A 227 -12.85 0.38 7.03
C GLU A 227 -11.54 -0.14 7.59
N LEU A 228 -11.34 -1.44 7.45
CA LEU A 228 -10.09 -2.10 7.77
C LEU A 228 -9.74 -3.11 6.68
N THR A 229 -8.45 -3.31 6.49
CA THR A 229 -7.91 -4.35 5.63
C THR A 229 -7.40 -5.46 6.52
N VAL A 230 -7.98 -6.65 6.38
CA VAL A 230 -7.66 -7.81 7.20
C VAL A 230 -7.23 -8.98 6.32
N ASP A 231 -6.17 -9.67 6.73
CA ASP A 231 -5.82 -10.99 6.20
C ASP A 231 -6.50 -12.06 7.07
N LEU A 232 -7.47 -12.75 6.49
CA LEU A 232 -8.27 -13.72 7.22
C LEU A 232 -7.53 -15.04 7.39
N VAL A 233 -7.55 -15.57 8.61
CA VAL A 233 -6.92 -16.85 8.92
C VAL A 233 -7.96 -17.86 9.39
N GLU A 234 -7.66 -19.14 9.14
CA GLU A 234 -8.34 -20.22 9.84
C GLU A 234 -7.74 -20.33 11.25
N TRP A 235 -8.59 -20.16 12.26
CA TRP A 235 -8.16 -20.10 13.65
C TRP A 235 -8.57 -21.37 14.41
N PHE A 236 -7.61 -21.94 15.13
CA PHE A 236 -7.77 -23.15 15.93
C PHE A 236 -7.28 -22.92 17.35
N GLU A 237 -7.91 -23.58 18.31
CA GLU A 237 -7.55 -23.53 19.74
C GLU A 237 -7.42 -24.96 20.32
N GLY A 238 -6.54 -25.13 21.31
CA GLY A 238 -6.40 -26.37 22.07
C GLY A 238 -6.09 -27.62 21.23
N GLU A 239 -6.89 -28.68 21.37
CA GLU A 239 -6.65 -29.94 20.65
C GLU A 239 -6.80 -29.79 19.13
N GLU A 240 -7.65 -28.87 18.66
CA GLU A 240 -7.83 -28.58 17.24
C GLU A 240 -6.60 -27.88 16.66
N ALA A 241 -6.00 -26.96 17.43
CA ALA A 241 -4.75 -26.30 17.04
C ALA A 241 -3.62 -27.31 16.83
N LEU A 242 -3.49 -28.26 17.76
CA LEU A 242 -2.49 -29.32 17.68
C LEU A 242 -2.76 -30.27 16.50
N ALA A 243 -4.02 -30.57 16.19
CA ALA A 243 -4.38 -31.40 15.04
C ALA A 243 -4.05 -30.69 13.72
N ALA A 244 -4.45 -29.42 13.58
CA ALA A 244 -4.20 -28.59 12.40
C ALA A 244 -2.69 -28.41 12.15
N CYS A 245 -1.93 -28.02 13.17
CA CYS A 245 -0.48 -27.87 13.08
C CYS A 245 0.23 -29.16 12.62
N ARG A 246 -0.21 -30.34 13.11
CA ARG A 246 0.33 -31.63 12.66
C ARG A 246 -0.05 -31.96 11.22
N GLN A 247 -1.27 -31.62 10.81
CA GLN A 247 -1.73 -31.80 9.43
C GLN A 247 -0.85 -31.03 8.46
N ASP A 248 -0.40 -29.83 8.86
CA ASP A 248 0.42 -28.95 8.03
C ASP A 248 1.93 -29.25 8.14
N GLY A 249 2.29 -30.29 8.90
CA GLY A 249 3.67 -30.75 9.06
C GLY A 249 4.55 -29.81 9.88
N VAL A 250 3.96 -28.85 10.60
CA VAL A 250 4.68 -27.93 11.46
C VAL A 250 5.23 -28.69 12.68
N GLN A 251 6.50 -28.47 13.00
CA GLN A 251 7.13 -29.15 14.13
C GLN A 251 6.57 -28.61 15.45
N VAL A 252 5.79 -29.43 16.15
CA VAL A 252 5.26 -29.10 17.47
C VAL A 252 6.42 -28.92 18.45
N ASN A 253 6.59 -27.69 18.90
CA ASN A 253 7.52 -27.32 19.96
C ASN A 253 6.68 -26.98 21.23
N PRO A 254 7.30 -26.79 22.42
CA PRO A 254 6.56 -26.56 23.65
C PRO A 254 6.04 -25.12 23.82
N SER A 255 6.15 -24.26 22.80
CA SER A 255 5.52 -22.93 22.83
C SER A 255 4.00 -23.05 22.72
N ALA A 256 3.29 -21.97 23.05
CA ALA A 256 1.84 -21.89 22.92
C ALA A 256 1.38 -22.08 21.47
N TRP A 257 2.24 -21.77 20.50
CA TRP A 257 1.99 -22.06 19.09
C TRP A 257 1.94 -23.58 18.85
N CYS A 258 0.89 -24.04 18.18
CA CYS A 258 0.49 -25.44 18.00
C CYS A 258 -0.05 -26.18 19.24
N THR A 259 0.06 -25.63 20.45
CA THR A 259 -0.43 -26.32 21.67
C THR A 259 -1.62 -25.62 22.32
N GLU A 260 -1.66 -24.29 22.27
CA GLU A 260 -2.75 -23.45 22.76
C GLU A 260 -3.54 -22.85 21.58
N TYR A 261 -2.85 -22.38 20.54
CA TYR A 261 -3.45 -21.82 19.34
C TYR A 261 -2.69 -22.21 18.08
N TYR A 262 -3.37 -22.15 16.93
CA TYR A 262 -2.77 -22.25 15.61
C TYR A 262 -3.59 -21.43 14.62
N ALA A 263 -2.92 -20.60 13.83
CA ALA A 263 -3.51 -19.87 12.72
C ALA A 263 -2.96 -20.41 11.41
N ARG A 264 -3.84 -20.73 10.47
CA ARG A 264 -3.47 -21.16 9.13
C ARG A 264 -3.88 -20.09 8.13
N ASN A 265 -2.94 -19.70 7.28
CA ASN A 265 -3.15 -18.74 6.20
C ASN A 265 -2.70 -19.34 4.86
N ASP A 266 -3.59 -20.12 4.24
CA ASP A 266 -3.26 -20.85 3.01
C ASP A 266 -3.44 -20.00 1.73
N ASP A 267 -4.30 -18.99 1.77
CA ASP A 267 -4.69 -18.21 0.60
C ASP A 267 -4.21 -16.75 0.62
N GLY A 268 -3.67 -16.26 1.74
CA GLY A 268 -3.21 -14.88 1.89
C GLY A 268 -4.32 -13.88 1.57
N ARG A 269 -5.58 -14.25 1.87
CA ARG A 269 -6.73 -13.51 1.38
C ARG A 269 -6.96 -12.28 2.23
N VAL A 270 -6.41 -11.19 1.72
CA VAL A 270 -6.66 -9.84 2.20
C VAL A 270 -8.02 -9.33 1.74
N VAL A 271 -8.80 -8.81 2.68
CA VAL A 271 -10.16 -8.29 2.44
C VAL A 271 -10.33 -6.91 3.07
N LEU A 272 -10.97 -6.01 2.31
CA LEU A 272 -11.40 -4.71 2.79
C LEU A 272 -12.80 -4.85 3.38
N ALA A 273 -12.92 -4.66 4.70
CA ALA A 273 -14.15 -4.80 5.47
C ALA A 273 -14.57 -3.45 6.05
N ARG A 274 -15.85 -3.10 5.87
CA ARG A 274 -16.42 -1.90 6.50
C ARG A 274 -16.70 -2.14 7.97
N VAL A 275 -16.51 -1.11 8.76
CA VAL A 275 -16.77 -1.06 10.19
C VAL A 275 -18.01 -0.22 10.45
N SER A 276 -18.90 -0.70 11.31
CA SER A 276 -20.07 0.07 11.74
C SER A 276 -19.64 1.24 12.62
N ASP A 277 -20.26 2.41 12.44
CA ASP A 277 -20.15 3.56 13.36
C ASP A 277 -20.50 3.23 14.83
N SER A 278 -21.19 2.11 15.06
CA SER A 278 -21.60 1.62 16.38
C SER A 278 -20.82 0.38 16.83
N ALA A 279 -19.76 0.01 16.12
CA ALA A 279 -18.96 -1.16 16.45
C ALA A 279 -18.31 -1.01 17.84
N SER A 280 -18.24 -2.12 18.58
CA SER A 280 -17.42 -2.19 19.79
C SER A 280 -16.00 -2.56 19.41
N LEU A 281 -15.06 -1.63 19.60
CA LEU A 281 -13.67 -1.78 19.16
C LEU A 281 -12.74 -1.75 20.38
N SER A 282 -11.85 -2.75 20.47
CA SER A 282 -10.81 -2.78 21.49
C SER A 282 -9.56 -3.50 21.03
N TYR A 283 -8.44 -3.17 21.68
CA TYR A 283 -7.18 -3.89 21.54
C TYR A 283 -6.52 -4.12 22.89
N LEU A 284 -5.60 -5.08 22.96
CA LEU A 284 -4.85 -5.43 24.15
C LEU A 284 -3.53 -4.68 24.13
N ASP A 285 -3.35 -3.77 25.08
CA ASP A 285 -2.04 -3.16 25.31
C ASP A 285 -1.09 -4.23 25.87
N LEU A 286 -0.10 -4.63 25.07
CA LEU A 286 0.87 -5.68 25.43
C LEU A 286 1.83 -5.26 26.54
N VAL A 287 1.95 -3.96 26.85
CA VAL A 287 2.77 -3.46 27.96
C VAL A 287 2.00 -3.57 29.27
N THR A 288 0.74 -3.16 29.29
CA THR A 288 -0.08 -3.16 30.51
C THR A 288 -0.91 -4.43 30.68
N MET A 289 -1.03 -5.25 29.65
CA MET A 289 -1.92 -6.42 29.55
C MET A 289 -3.37 -6.07 29.86
N ARG A 290 -3.82 -4.90 29.39
CA ARG A 290 -5.19 -4.42 29.57
C ARG A 290 -5.85 -4.18 28.23
N GLU A 291 -7.13 -4.48 28.16
CA GLU A 291 -7.97 -4.10 27.04
C GLU A 291 -8.19 -2.58 27.04
N VAL A 292 -8.01 -1.97 25.88
CA VAL A 292 -8.19 -0.55 25.60
C VAL A 292 -9.29 -0.41 24.57
N SER A 293 -10.42 0.15 24.96
CA SER A 293 -11.50 0.49 24.02
C SER A 293 -11.13 1.73 23.22
N VAL A 294 -11.39 1.68 21.91
CA VAL A 294 -11.22 2.82 21.00
C VAL A 294 -12.56 3.27 20.46
N ARG A 295 -12.66 4.53 20.03
CA ARG A 295 -13.94 5.11 19.58
C ARG A 295 -14.25 4.80 18.13
N ASP A 296 -13.23 4.73 17.31
CA ASP A 296 -13.29 4.47 15.88
C ASP A 296 -12.12 3.59 15.46
N VAL A 297 -12.20 3.01 14.26
CA VAL A 297 -11.19 2.07 13.77
C VAL A 297 -9.87 2.78 13.43
N ALA A 298 -9.92 4.07 13.06
CA ALA A 298 -8.75 4.88 12.78
C ALA A 298 -7.84 5.05 14.02
N GLU A 299 -8.39 5.07 15.23
CA GLU A 299 -7.60 5.07 16.48
C GLU A 299 -6.70 3.82 16.66
N LEU A 300 -6.93 2.73 15.89
CA LEU A 300 -6.02 1.57 15.86
C LEU A 300 -4.75 1.82 15.04
N ALA A 301 -4.71 2.87 14.21
CA ALA A 301 -3.56 3.21 13.40
C ALA A 301 -2.33 3.49 14.30
N GLY A 302 -1.20 2.87 13.94
CA GLY A 302 0.05 2.98 14.71
C GLY A 302 0.10 2.15 16.00
N THR A 303 -0.94 1.35 16.29
CA THR A 303 -0.84 0.31 17.33
C THR A 303 -0.09 -0.91 16.79
N TYR A 304 0.46 -1.73 17.69
CA TYR A 304 1.11 -3.00 17.32
C TYR A 304 0.17 -4.01 16.63
N TRP A 305 -1.14 -3.80 16.72
CA TRP A 305 -2.14 -4.69 16.13
C TRP A 305 -2.37 -4.44 14.64
N VAL A 306 -1.91 -3.30 14.12
CA VAL A 306 -2.00 -2.95 12.70
C VAL A 306 -0.58 -2.97 12.12
N SER A 307 -0.28 -3.95 11.28
CA SER A 307 1.06 -4.15 10.73
C SER A 307 1.00 -4.75 9.32
N GLU A 308 1.83 -4.24 8.44
CA GLU A 308 2.08 -4.84 7.12
C GLU A 308 2.96 -6.10 7.23
N GLU A 309 3.75 -6.22 8.30
CA GLU A 309 4.57 -7.39 8.59
C GLU A 309 3.76 -8.43 9.36
N PRO A 310 3.41 -9.59 8.76
CA PRO A 310 2.56 -10.59 9.40
C PRO A 310 3.21 -11.21 10.64
N ASP A 311 4.54 -11.24 10.72
CA ASP A 311 5.28 -11.75 11.88
C ASP A 311 5.22 -10.79 13.09
N LEU A 312 4.86 -9.53 12.86
CA LEU A 312 4.68 -8.51 13.90
C LEU A 312 3.20 -8.21 14.15
N ALA A 313 2.31 -8.61 13.26
CA ALA A 313 0.89 -8.37 13.39
C ALA A 313 0.29 -9.25 14.50
N GLY A 314 -0.49 -8.64 15.38
CA GLY A 314 -1.34 -9.40 16.29
C GLY A 314 -2.63 -9.88 15.60
N TYR A 315 -3.21 -10.96 16.10
CA TYR A 315 -4.50 -11.46 15.61
C TYR A 315 -5.65 -10.69 16.25
N SER A 316 -6.71 -10.45 15.48
CA SER A 316 -7.95 -9.85 15.95
C SER A 316 -9.13 -10.76 15.65
N ARG A 317 -10.05 -10.90 16.60
CA ARG A 317 -11.36 -11.52 16.41
C ARG A 317 -12.33 -10.44 15.93
N ILE A 318 -13.04 -10.74 14.85
CA ILE A 318 -13.91 -9.80 14.14
C ILE A 318 -15.30 -10.41 14.06
N ARG A 319 -16.30 -9.73 14.64
CA ARG A 319 -17.71 -10.09 14.44
C ARG A 319 -18.29 -9.28 13.30
N VAL A 320 -18.97 -9.97 12.40
CA VAL A 320 -19.62 -9.39 11.22
C VAL A 320 -21.11 -9.67 11.26
N GLU A 321 -21.91 -8.63 11.04
CA GLU A 321 -23.37 -8.72 10.91
C GLU A 321 -23.83 -7.88 9.71
N GLY A 322 -24.62 -8.46 8.81
CA GLY A 322 -25.03 -7.77 7.59
C GLY A 322 -23.87 -7.44 6.64
N GLY A 323 -22.74 -8.15 6.76
CA GLY A 323 -21.52 -7.88 6.01
C GLY A 323 -20.74 -6.64 6.46
N VAL A 324 -20.98 -6.11 7.65
CA VAL A 324 -20.19 -5.05 8.28
C VAL A 324 -19.64 -5.51 9.63
N VAL A 325 -18.45 -5.04 10.00
CA VAL A 325 -17.81 -5.33 11.29
C VAL A 325 -18.55 -4.58 12.40
N THR A 326 -19.00 -5.32 13.41
CA THR A 326 -19.73 -4.79 14.58
C THR A 326 -18.96 -4.96 15.89
N GLU A 327 -17.94 -5.82 15.91
CA GLU A 327 -17.07 -6.05 17.05
C GLU A 327 -15.67 -6.36 16.54
N LEU A 328 -14.65 -5.77 17.17
CA LEU A 328 -13.25 -6.08 16.94
C LEU A 328 -12.56 -6.12 18.30
N GLU A 329 -11.91 -7.24 18.59
CA GLU A 329 -11.09 -7.43 19.78
C GLU A 329 -9.78 -8.11 19.41
N SER A 330 -8.67 -7.65 19.97
CA SER A 330 -7.38 -8.33 19.80
C SER A 330 -7.34 -9.68 20.54
N ILE A 331 -6.66 -10.66 19.97
CA ILE A 331 -6.39 -11.97 20.59
C ILE A 331 -4.97 -11.97 21.12
N TYR A 332 -4.80 -12.28 22.40
CA TYR A 332 -3.47 -12.49 22.97
C TYR A 332 -2.86 -13.81 22.47
N THR A 333 -1.71 -13.71 21.82
CA THR A 333 -0.88 -14.86 21.42
C THR A 333 0.45 -14.82 22.17
N PRO A 334 0.63 -15.66 23.22
CA PRO A 334 1.85 -15.69 24.01
C PRO A 334 3.06 -16.31 23.30
#